data_AF-E6VSM5-F1
#
_entry.id   AF-E6VSM5-F1
#
_cell.length_a   1.000
_cell.length_b   1.000
_cell.length_c   1.000
_cell.angle_alpha   90.00
_cell.angle_beta   90.00
_cell.angle_gamma   90.00
#
_symmetry.space_group_name_H-M   'P 1'
#
loop_
_entity.id
_entity.type
_entity.pdbx_description
1 polymer ?
#
loop_
_entity_poly.entity_id
_entity_poly.type
_entity_poly.pdbx_seq_one_letter_code
_entity_poly.pdbx_strand_id
1 'polypeptide(L)'
;MRHITRLTLSLAVAVLIAVPALFAAPATATEFTDMDVCLGRQVLARMLCKPVEEINYVSKLREDMYLFSVFYANRETHFFVGVGNDIIRVQGKEFKTVTRTISYKFDSASRCGVVEYVAPGCPASGRIVCCAQKSAEETLEDTFWDRPIPELLEEDLRKALQGANATEPEDGGQQGQ
;
A
#
# COMPACT_ATOMS: atom_id res chain seq x y z
N MET A 1 33.93 23.87 49.79
CA MET A 1 34.26 23.15 48.53
C MET A 1 33.32 21.95 48.28
N ARG A 2 31.99 22.17 48.24
CA ARG A 2 31.00 21.09 47.98
C ARG A 2 29.98 21.41 46.87
N HIS A 3 29.99 22.65 46.36
CA HIS A 3 29.04 23.10 45.33
C HIS A 3 29.55 22.86 43.90
N ILE A 4 30.87 22.79 43.68
CA ILE A 4 31.47 22.66 42.35
C ILE A 4 31.29 21.23 41.80
N THR A 5 31.28 20.21 42.65
CA THR A 5 31.08 18.80 42.26
C THR A 5 29.65 18.43 41.89
N ARG A 6 28.65 19.24 42.23
CA ARG A 6 27.24 18.98 41.85
C ARG A 6 26.88 19.50 40.45
N LEU A 7 27.60 20.51 39.96
CA LEU A 7 27.36 21.12 38.64
C LEU A 7 27.95 20.29 37.49
N THR A 8 29.05 19.58 37.71
CA THR A 8 29.67 18.74 36.67
C THR A 8 28.87 17.46 36.39
N LEU A 9 28.16 16.93 37.38
CA LEU A 9 27.33 15.73 37.22
C LEU A 9 26.06 16.00 36.37
N SER A 10 25.49 17.20 36.46
CA SER A 10 24.27 17.57 35.73
C SER A 10 24.54 17.78 34.23
N LEU A 11 25.71 18.31 33.88
CA LEU A 11 26.11 18.53 32.48
C LEU A 11 26.35 17.21 31.74
N ALA A 12 26.94 16.21 32.41
CA ALA A 12 27.20 14.90 31.82
C ALA A 12 25.91 14.12 31.50
N VAL A 13 24.88 14.24 32.35
CA VAL A 13 23.56 13.60 32.11
C VAL A 13 22.83 14.26 30.94
N ALA A 14 22.92 15.59 30.79
CA ALA A 14 22.30 16.30 29.67
C ALA A 14 22.90 15.92 28.31
N VAL A 15 24.22 15.70 28.24
CA VAL A 15 24.91 15.27 27.01
C VAL A 15 24.56 13.82 26.65
N LEU A 16 24.41 12.93 27.63
CA LEU A 16 24.03 11.52 27.40
C LEU A 16 22.60 11.34 26.88
N ILE A 17 21.68 12.28 27.16
CA ILE A 17 20.30 12.24 26.66
C ILE A 17 20.17 12.93 25.30
N ALA A 18 21.03 13.92 24.99
CA ALA A 18 20.96 14.67 23.72
C ALA A 18 21.51 13.91 22.51
N VAL A 19 22.50 13.02 22.69
CA VAL A 19 23.13 12.28 21.58
C VAL A 19 22.22 11.22 20.91
N PRO A 20 21.38 10.42 21.61
CA PRO A 20 20.52 9.44 20.94
C PRO A 20 19.37 10.06 20.14
N ALA A 21 19.01 11.33 20.36
CA ALA A 21 17.96 12.02 19.60
C ALA A 21 18.37 12.35 18.15
N LEU A 22 19.67 12.41 17.85
CA LEU A 22 20.20 12.70 16.50
C LEU A 22 20.30 11.46 15.61
N PHE A 23 20.08 10.25 16.17
CA PHE A 23 20.07 8.98 15.44
C PHE A 23 18.68 8.31 15.45
N ALA A 24 17.62 9.10 15.53
CA ALA A 24 16.28 8.62 15.21
C ALA A 24 16.22 8.34 13.69
N ALA A 25 16.64 7.14 13.28
CA ALA A 25 16.34 6.65 11.96
C ALA A 25 14.81 6.69 11.77
N PRO A 26 14.30 7.16 10.62
CA PRO A 26 12.88 7.14 10.36
C PRO A 26 12.41 5.70 10.52
N ALA A 27 11.40 5.50 11.37
CA ALA A 27 10.77 4.20 11.50
C ALA A 27 10.19 3.84 10.12
N THR A 28 10.84 2.92 9.41
CA THR A 28 10.32 2.32 8.18
C THR A 28 9.16 1.42 8.58
N ALA A 29 8.03 2.04 8.91
CA ALA A 29 6.79 1.35 9.17
C ALA A 29 6.33 0.71 7.86
N THR A 30 6.76 -0.54 7.67
CA THR A 30 6.07 -1.62 6.94
C THR A 30 5.11 -1.15 5.85
N GLU A 31 5.69 -0.71 4.73
CA GLU A 31 5.03 -0.14 3.55
C GLU A 31 3.96 -1.06 2.91
N PHE A 32 3.94 -2.35 3.30
CA PHE A 32 3.08 -3.38 2.75
C PHE A 32 2.07 -3.97 3.76
N THR A 33 1.93 -3.35 4.94
CA THR A 33 1.05 -3.88 6.01
C THR A 33 -0.41 -4.03 5.54
N ASP A 34 -0.93 -3.04 4.81
CA ASP A 34 -2.30 -3.07 4.33
C ASP A 34 -2.53 -4.18 3.30
N MET A 35 -1.53 -4.42 2.45
CA MET A 35 -1.52 -5.53 1.50
C MET A 35 -1.57 -6.86 2.25
N ASP A 36 -0.69 -7.06 3.23
CA ASP A 36 -0.61 -8.29 4.00
C ASP A 36 -1.92 -8.59 4.75
N VAL A 37 -2.52 -7.55 5.36
CA VAL A 37 -3.80 -7.66 6.07
C VAL A 37 -4.92 -8.00 5.09
N CYS A 38 -4.96 -7.38 3.91
CA CYS A 38 -5.91 -7.71 2.85
C CYS A 38 -5.75 -9.17 2.38
N LEU A 39 -4.51 -9.61 2.11
CA LEU A 39 -4.21 -10.97 1.68
C LEU A 39 -4.67 -11.99 2.72
N GLY A 40 -4.32 -11.77 3.98
CA GLY A 40 -4.71 -12.66 5.07
C GLY A 40 -6.23 -12.75 5.24
N ARG A 41 -6.93 -11.60 5.15
CA ARG A 41 -8.40 -11.55 5.25
C ARG A 41 -9.07 -12.32 4.12
N GLN A 42 -8.68 -12.07 2.88
CA GLN A 42 -9.23 -12.70 1.69
C GLN A 42 -8.97 -14.22 1.67
N VAL A 43 -7.75 -14.63 2.03
CA VAL A 43 -7.38 -16.05 2.11
C VAL A 43 -8.19 -16.77 3.19
N LEU A 44 -8.31 -16.18 4.38
CA LEU A 44 -9.13 -16.76 5.45
C LEU A 44 -10.60 -16.88 5.06
N ALA A 45 -11.16 -15.83 4.46
CA ALA A 45 -12.54 -15.83 3.97
C ALA A 45 -12.78 -17.00 3.01
N ARG A 46 -11.86 -17.23 2.06
CA ARG A 46 -11.95 -18.36 1.13
C ARG A 46 -11.75 -19.71 1.79
N MET A 47 -10.79 -19.84 2.70
CA MET A 47 -10.53 -21.08 3.42
C MET A 47 -11.75 -21.53 4.25
N LEU A 48 -12.46 -20.56 4.84
CA LEU A 48 -13.63 -20.82 5.69
C LEU A 48 -14.96 -20.73 4.94
N CYS A 49 -14.91 -20.48 3.62
CA CYS A 49 -16.07 -20.22 2.77
C CYS A 49 -17.04 -19.18 3.36
N LYS A 50 -16.47 -18.07 3.83
CA LYS A 50 -17.19 -16.94 4.43
C LYS A 50 -16.97 -15.66 3.62
N PRO A 51 -17.90 -14.68 3.74
CA PRO A 51 -17.68 -13.35 3.18
C PRO A 51 -16.49 -12.66 3.88
N VAL A 52 -15.82 -11.77 3.15
CA VAL A 52 -14.58 -11.11 3.62
C VAL A 52 -14.87 -10.16 4.78
N GLU A 53 -16.09 -9.63 4.82
CA GLU A 53 -16.60 -8.71 5.82
C GLU A 53 -16.79 -9.38 7.20
N GLU A 54 -16.94 -10.71 7.23
CA GLU A 54 -17.04 -11.48 8.48
C GLU A 54 -15.66 -11.75 9.12
N ILE A 55 -14.57 -11.48 8.41
CA ILE A 55 -13.21 -11.67 8.90
C ILE A 55 -12.69 -10.34 9.46
N ASN A 56 -12.49 -10.31 10.77
CA ASN A 56 -12.02 -9.12 11.48
C ASN A 56 -10.51 -9.19 11.68
N TYR A 57 -9.82 -8.12 11.30
CA TYR A 57 -8.43 -7.91 11.69
C TYR A 57 -8.39 -7.41 13.14
N VAL A 58 -7.62 -8.08 13.99
CA VAL A 58 -7.53 -7.76 15.42
C VAL A 58 -6.26 -6.98 15.72
N SER A 59 -5.09 -7.55 15.38
CA SER A 59 -3.81 -6.91 15.68
C SER A 59 -2.65 -7.53 14.90
N LYS A 60 -1.54 -6.80 14.82
CA LYS A 60 -0.24 -7.28 14.34
C LYS A 60 0.54 -7.79 15.56
N LEU A 61 1.04 -9.03 15.48
CA LEU A 61 1.78 -9.67 16.57
C LEU A 61 3.29 -9.61 16.36
N ARG A 62 3.74 -9.76 15.10
CA ARG A 62 5.13 -9.69 14.66
C ARG A 62 5.20 -9.04 13.28
N GLU A 63 6.40 -8.79 12.76
CA GLU A 63 6.61 -8.13 11.46
C GLU A 63 5.81 -8.73 10.31
N ASP A 64 5.66 -10.06 10.29
CA ASP A 64 5.00 -10.84 9.25
C ASP A 64 3.73 -11.56 9.74
N MET A 65 3.29 -11.33 10.99
CA MET A 65 2.25 -12.16 11.63
C MET A 65 1.09 -11.33 12.17
N TYR A 66 -0.11 -11.69 11.73
CA TYR A 66 -1.34 -10.96 11.95
C TYR A 66 -2.38 -11.86 12.64
N LEU A 67 -3.16 -11.28 13.55
CA LEU A 67 -4.25 -11.94 14.25
C LEU A 67 -5.58 -11.53 13.62
N PHE A 68 -6.37 -12.53 13.25
CA PHE A 68 -7.73 -12.36 12.75
C PHE A 68 -8.72 -13.08 13.66
N SER A 69 -9.94 -12.56 13.75
CA SER A 69 -11.07 -13.25 14.37
C SER A 69 -12.22 -13.42 13.39
N VAL A 70 -12.95 -14.51 13.55
CA VAL A 70 -14.12 -14.86 12.76
C VAL A 70 -15.11 -15.60 13.63
N PHE A 71 -16.40 -15.33 13.41
CA PHE A 71 -17.46 -16.06 14.09
C PHE A 71 -17.74 -17.37 13.36
N TYR A 72 -17.42 -18.50 13.99
CA TYR A 72 -17.56 -19.83 13.41
C TYR A 72 -18.21 -20.78 14.43
N ALA A 73 -19.26 -21.50 14.02
CA ALA A 73 -19.97 -22.47 14.85
C ALA A 73 -20.41 -21.90 16.23
N ASN A 74 -21.04 -20.72 16.22
CA ASN A 74 -21.55 -20.02 17.41
C ASN A 74 -20.49 -19.58 18.43
N ARG A 75 -19.23 -19.47 18.02
CA ARG A 75 -18.15 -18.93 18.84
C ARG A 75 -17.19 -18.09 18.01
N GLU A 76 -16.56 -17.12 18.65
CA GLU A 76 -15.44 -16.41 18.06
C GLU A 76 -14.21 -17.31 18.04
N THR A 77 -13.60 -17.46 16.87
CA THR A 77 -12.40 -18.27 16.63
C THR A 77 -11.30 -17.36 16.10
N HIS A 78 -10.07 -17.59 16.53
CA HIS A 78 -8.93 -16.76 16.16
C HIS A 78 -7.94 -17.49 15.25
N PHE A 79 -7.39 -16.77 14.29
CA PHE A 79 -6.41 -17.29 13.34
C PHE A 79 -5.17 -16.39 13.33
N PHE A 80 -4.00 -17.02 13.42
CA PHE A 80 -2.74 -16.38 13.11
C PHE A 80 -2.46 -16.55 11.62
N VAL A 81 -2.18 -15.45 10.93
CA VAL A 81 -1.81 -15.45 9.52
C VAL A 81 -0.44 -14.81 9.36
N GLY A 82 0.52 -15.60 8.88
CA GLY A 82 1.84 -15.13 8.51
C GLY A 82 1.89 -14.80 7.02
N VAL A 83 2.34 -13.62 6.62
CA VAL A 83 2.54 -13.22 5.23
C VAL A 83 4.00 -12.82 5.03
N GLY A 84 4.72 -13.58 4.21
CA GLY A 84 6.14 -13.31 3.93
C GLY A 84 6.78 -14.42 3.12
N ASN A 85 7.93 -14.14 2.49
CA ASN A 85 8.66 -15.11 1.66
C ASN A 85 7.78 -15.79 0.59
N ASP A 86 6.93 -15.02 -0.09
CA ASP A 86 6.00 -15.50 -1.13
C ASP A 86 5.00 -16.58 -0.67
N ILE A 87 4.81 -16.71 0.65
CA ILE A 87 3.88 -17.65 1.26
C ILE A 87 2.98 -16.98 2.30
N ILE A 88 1.77 -17.49 2.40
CA ILE A 88 0.77 -17.16 3.40
C ILE A 88 0.57 -18.41 4.26
N ARG A 89 0.88 -18.32 5.55
CA ARG A 89 0.73 -19.39 6.52
C ARG A 89 -0.47 -19.11 7.41
N VAL A 90 -1.40 -20.04 7.50
CA VAL A 90 -2.59 -19.90 8.34
C VAL A 90 -2.56 -20.93 9.46
N GLN A 91 -2.72 -20.49 10.70
CA GLN A 91 -2.73 -21.33 11.89
C GLN A 91 -3.92 -20.95 12.79
N GLY A 92 -4.74 -21.93 13.17
CA GLY A 92 -5.79 -21.70 14.18
C GLY A 92 -5.18 -21.54 15.57
N LYS A 93 -5.59 -20.51 16.32
CA LYS A 93 -5.08 -20.26 17.68
C LYS A 93 -5.44 -21.39 18.64
N GLU A 94 -6.64 -21.93 18.48
CA GLU A 94 -7.22 -22.96 19.34
C GLU A 94 -6.63 -24.34 19.05
N PHE A 95 -6.28 -24.62 17.79
CA PHE A 95 -5.79 -25.92 17.35
C PHE A 95 -4.27 -26.03 17.32
N LYS A 96 -3.54 -24.91 17.37
CA LYS A 96 -2.06 -24.79 17.35
C LYS A 96 -1.35 -25.49 16.18
N THR A 97 -2.07 -26.12 15.27
CA THR A 97 -1.54 -26.74 14.05
C THR A 97 -1.65 -25.79 12.86
N VAL A 98 -0.62 -25.75 12.02
CA VAL A 98 -0.66 -25.03 10.74
C VAL A 98 -1.76 -25.65 9.89
N THR A 99 -2.78 -24.87 9.58
CA THR A 99 -3.94 -25.32 8.81
C THR A 99 -3.58 -25.43 7.34
N ARG A 100 -2.93 -24.39 6.77
CA ARG A 100 -2.53 -24.33 5.36
C ARG A 100 -1.33 -23.41 5.15
N THR A 101 -0.56 -23.71 4.10
CA THR A 101 0.42 -22.80 3.50
C THR A 101 0.03 -22.59 2.04
N ILE A 102 -0.06 -21.33 1.63
CA ILE A 102 -0.59 -20.91 0.33
C ILE A 102 0.46 -20.01 -0.31
N SER A 103 0.90 -20.31 -1.52
CA SER A 103 1.83 -19.46 -2.26
C SER A 103 1.11 -18.23 -2.80
N TYR A 104 1.77 -17.08 -2.78
CA TYR A 104 1.34 -15.87 -3.47
C TYR A 104 2.47 -15.32 -4.34
N LYS A 105 2.14 -14.47 -5.30
CA LYS A 105 3.11 -13.76 -6.13
C LYS A 105 3.03 -12.29 -5.81
N PHE A 106 4.15 -11.69 -5.41
CA PHE A 106 4.26 -10.24 -5.29
C PHE A 106 4.74 -9.64 -6.61
N ASP A 107 3.98 -8.69 -7.15
CA ASP A 107 4.40 -7.89 -8.28
C ASP A 107 4.96 -6.55 -7.76
N SER A 108 6.26 -6.35 -7.92
CA SER A 108 6.93 -5.13 -7.47
C SER A 108 6.53 -3.89 -8.25
N ALA A 109 6.08 -4.04 -9.51
CA ALA A 109 5.69 -2.91 -10.34
C ALA A 109 4.32 -2.35 -9.92
N SER A 110 3.34 -3.24 -9.71
CA SER A 110 2.01 -2.85 -9.25
C SER A 110 1.89 -2.76 -7.73
N ARG A 111 2.92 -3.22 -6.98
CA ARG A 111 2.92 -3.34 -5.52
C ARG A 111 1.73 -4.16 -4.99
N CYS A 112 1.32 -5.16 -5.77
CA CYS A 112 0.18 -6.01 -5.45
C CYS A 112 0.62 -7.46 -5.20
N GLY A 113 0.03 -8.05 -4.16
CA GLY A 113 0.07 -9.48 -3.89
C GLY A 113 -1.09 -10.18 -4.60
N VAL A 114 -0.76 -11.27 -5.28
CA VAL A 114 -1.68 -12.07 -6.07
C VAL A 114 -1.73 -13.49 -5.53
N VAL A 115 -2.93 -13.98 -5.24
CA VAL A 115 -3.15 -15.36 -4.78
C VAL A 115 -4.13 -16.08 -5.69
N GLU A 116 -3.73 -17.26 -6.14
CA GLU A 116 -4.58 -18.22 -6.84
C GLU A 116 -4.90 -19.35 -5.87
N TYR A 117 -5.87 -19.11 -4.98
CA TYR A 117 -6.32 -20.09 -4.01
C TYR A 117 -7.81 -20.40 -4.20
N VAL A 118 -8.12 -21.68 -4.32
CA VAL A 118 -9.48 -22.21 -4.45
C VAL A 118 -9.69 -23.26 -3.37
N ALA A 119 -10.70 -23.05 -2.52
CA ALA A 119 -11.10 -24.03 -1.53
C ALA A 119 -12.10 -25.02 -2.16
N PRO A 120 -11.90 -26.34 -1.99
CA PRO A 120 -12.82 -27.34 -2.53
C PRO A 120 -14.20 -27.19 -1.85
N GLY A 121 -15.24 -27.08 -2.66
CA GLY A 121 -16.62 -26.95 -2.16
C GLY A 121 -17.08 -25.53 -1.83
N CYS A 122 -16.26 -24.50 -2.09
CA CYS A 122 -16.68 -23.12 -1.96
C CYS A 122 -17.02 -22.51 -3.34
N PRO A 123 -18.16 -21.79 -3.50
CA PRO A 123 -18.53 -21.18 -4.78
C PRO A 123 -17.64 -19.98 -5.16
N ALA A 124 -16.98 -19.37 -4.18
CA ALA A 124 -16.07 -18.26 -4.40
C ALA A 124 -14.79 -18.74 -5.09
N SER A 125 -14.77 -18.60 -6.41
CA SER A 125 -13.61 -18.86 -7.27
C SER A 125 -13.20 -17.55 -7.96
N GLY A 126 -11.90 -17.27 -7.97
CA GLY A 126 -11.37 -16.05 -8.57
C GLY A 126 -9.92 -15.80 -8.15
N ARG A 127 -9.26 -14.83 -8.74
CA ARG A 127 -7.94 -14.39 -8.27
C ARG A 127 -8.11 -13.43 -7.09
N ILE A 128 -7.31 -13.57 -6.05
CA ILE A 128 -7.24 -12.56 -4.97
C ILE A 128 -6.15 -11.58 -5.39
N VAL A 129 -6.47 -10.29 -5.38
CA VAL A 129 -5.51 -9.21 -5.64
C VAL A 129 -5.64 -8.21 -4.50
N CYS A 130 -4.53 -7.96 -3.81
CA CYS A 130 -4.44 -6.98 -2.74
C CYS A 130 -3.23 -6.11 -3.03
N CYS A 131 -3.39 -4.79 -2.97
CA CYS A 131 -2.32 -3.84 -3.28
C CYS A 131 -1.98 -3.03 -2.04
N ALA A 132 -0.70 -2.65 -1.92
CA ALA A 132 -0.30 -1.71 -0.90
C ALA A 132 -0.93 -0.34 -1.14
N GLN A 133 -1.09 0.45 -0.08
CA GLN A 133 -1.57 1.81 -0.22
C GLN A 133 -0.55 2.62 -1.03
N LYS A 134 -1.03 3.37 -2.02
CA LYS A 134 -0.19 4.31 -2.78
C LYS A 134 0.38 5.36 -1.83
N SER A 135 1.61 5.77 -2.08
CA SER A 135 2.21 6.86 -1.30
C SER A 135 1.47 8.18 -1.55
N ALA A 136 1.61 9.14 -0.62
CA ALA A 136 1.01 10.47 -0.80
C ALA A 136 1.51 11.16 -2.07
N GLU A 137 2.76 10.91 -2.46
CA GLU A 137 3.38 11.44 -3.67
C GLU A 137 2.79 10.81 -4.94
N GLU A 138 2.65 9.49 -4.97
CA GLU A 138 2.01 8.76 -6.08
C GLU A 138 0.54 9.20 -6.25
N THR A 139 -0.16 9.46 -5.15
CA THR A 139 -1.55 9.95 -5.18
C THR A 139 -1.65 11.34 -5.80
N LEU A 140 -0.69 12.23 -5.51
CA LEU A 140 -0.66 13.58 -6.08
C LEU A 140 -0.34 13.56 -7.57
N GLU A 141 0.54 12.64 -8.01
CA GLU A 141 0.86 12.46 -9.43
C GLU A 141 -0.34 11.95 -10.21
N ASP A 142 -1.06 10.93 -9.72
CA ASP A 142 -2.30 10.46 -10.35
C ASP A 142 -3.34 11.60 -10.44
N THR A 143 -3.53 12.34 -9.35
CA THR A 143 -4.45 13.48 -9.32
C THR A 143 -4.04 14.59 -10.28
N PHE A 144 -2.74 14.75 -10.55
CA PHE A 144 -2.23 15.71 -11.53
C PHE A 144 -2.62 15.32 -12.95
N TRP A 145 -2.54 14.03 -13.30
CA TRP A 145 -2.93 13.51 -14.61
C TRP A 145 -4.44 13.48 -14.82
N ASP A 146 -5.22 13.28 -13.75
CA ASP A 146 -6.69 13.33 -13.78
C ASP A 146 -7.25 14.76 -13.83
N ARG A 147 -6.39 15.78 -13.87
CA ARG A 147 -6.84 17.15 -14.08
C ARG A 147 -7.50 17.26 -15.45
N PRO A 148 -8.71 17.85 -15.55
CA PRO A 148 -9.30 18.16 -16.84
C PRO A 148 -8.31 19.00 -17.63
N ILE A 149 -8.11 18.65 -18.91
CA ILE A 149 -7.21 19.36 -19.82
C ILE A 149 -7.57 20.86 -19.73
N PRO A 150 -6.63 21.73 -19.34
CA PRO A 150 -6.93 23.14 -19.11
C PRO A 150 -7.55 23.80 -20.36
N GLU A 151 -8.53 24.68 -20.15
CA GLU A 151 -9.12 25.58 -21.16
C GLU A 151 -8.05 26.41 -21.93
N LEU A 152 -6.81 26.46 -21.43
CA LEU A 152 -5.65 27.05 -22.10
C LEU A 152 -5.35 26.41 -23.47
N LEU A 153 -5.68 25.11 -23.64
CA LEU A 153 -5.54 24.46 -24.95
C LEU A 153 -6.56 25.02 -25.96
N GLU A 154 -7.73 25.47 -25.51
CA GLU A 154 -8.73 26.09 -26.39
C GLU A 154 -8.30 27.49 -26.82
N GLU A 155 -7.64 28.25 -25.93
CA GLU A 155 -7.11 29.58 -26.27
C GLU A 155 -5.91 29.52 -27.22
N ASP A 156 -5.00 28.57 -27.04
CA ASP A 156 -3.89 28.35 -27.95
C ASP A 156 -4.35 27.70 -29.26
N LEU A 157 -5.32 26.79 -29.24
CA LEU A 157 -5.95 26.23 -30.45
C LEU A 157 -6.71 27.33 -31.22
N ARG A 158 -7.42 28.22 -30.53
CA ARG A 158 -8.11 29.37 -31.14
C ARG A 158 -7.11 30.36 -31.74
N LYS A 159 -6.01 30.67 -31.05
CA LYS A 159 -4.93 31.52 -31.62
C LYS A 159 -4.27 30.86 -32.83
N ALA A 160 -4.01 29.56 -32.78
CA ALA A 160 -3.44 28.82 -33.90
C ALA A 160 -4.39 28.79 -35.12
N LEU A 161 -5.69 28.60 -34.90
CA LEU A 161 -6.71 28.65 -35.95
C LEU A 161 -6.90 30.06 -36.52
N GLN A 162 -6.81 31.10 -35.70
CA GLN A 162 -6.85 32.50 -36.15
C GLN A 162 -5.58 32.91 -36.91
N GLY A 163 -4.41 32.41 -36.51
CA GLY A 163 -3.14 32.62 -37.22
C GLY A 163 -3.07 31.86 -38.55
N ALA A 164 -3.63 30.65 -38.63
CA ALA A 164 -3.73 29.88 -39.87
C ALA A 164 -4.64 30.56 -40.92
N ASN A 165 -5.73 31.21 -40.49
CA ASN A 165 -6.57 32.03 -41.37
C ASN A 165 -5.92 33.36 -41.82
N ALA A 166 -4.82 33.77 -41.19
CA ALA A 166 -4.06 34.97 -41.55
C ALA A 166 -2.91 34.70 -42.54
N THR A 167 -2.76 33.44 -43.01
CA THR A 167 -1.84 33.14 -44.11
C THR A 167 -2.62 33.30 -45.42
N GLU A 168 -2.45 34.47 -46.04
CA GLU A 168 -2.95 34.78 -47.37
C GLU A 168 -2.56 33.69 -48.38
N PRO A 169 -3.36 33.47 -49.45
CA PRO A 169 -2.89 32.70 -50.58
C PRO A 169 -1.70 33.44 -51.20
N GLU A 170 -0.52 32.82 -51.19
CA GLU A 170 0.59 33.22 -52.03
C GLU A 170 0.12 33.18 -53.49
N ASP A 171 -0.13 34.37 -54.05
CA ASP A 171 -0.39 34.62 -55.47
C ASP A 171 0.88 34.31 -56.26
N GLY A 172 1.06 33.03 -56.58
CA GLY A 172 2.07 32.55 -57.51
C GLY A 172 1.70 32.95 -58.94
N GLY A 173 2.19 34.11 -59.39
CA GLY A 173 1.96 34.61 -60.74
C GLY A 173 3.12 35.44 -61.30
N GLN A 174 4.26 34.81 -61.59
CA GLN A 174 5.30 35.38 -62.45
C GLN A 174 4.75 35.59 -63.87
N GLN A 175 4.54 36.84 -64.29
CA GLN A 175 4.49 37.22 -65.71
C GLN A 175 5.85 37.79 -66.12
N GLY A 176 6.59 37.03 -66.93
CA GLY A 176 7.67 37.53 -67.77
C GLY A 176 7.19 37.60 -69.22
N GLN A 177 7.23 38.79 -69.80
CA GLN A 177 7.30 39.03 -71.24
C GLN A 177 8.07 40.33 -71.51
#